data_AF-A0AAW5C3M8-F1
#
_entry.id   AF-A0AAW5C3M8-F1
#
_cell.length_a   1.000
_cell.length_b   1.000
_cell.length_c   1.000
_cell.angle_alpha   90.00
_cell.angle_beta   90.00
_cell.angle_gamma   90.00
#
_symmetry.space_group_name_H-M   'P 1'
#
loop_
_entity.id
_entity.type
_entity.pdbx_description
1 polymer ?
#
loop_
_entity_poly.entity_id
_entity_poly.type
_entity_poly.pdbx_seq_one_letter_code
_entity_poly.pdbx_strand_id
1 'polypeptide(L)'
;MKQKPDNETNPRTPSTLLEALEKWHEDDQFQDIIDAIEALPKEQQTPELISQLARAYNNLAEPGDRHLFKKAVELLKAVEEEYAGEHNWNYRMGYALYYLDQEYRAKYYFEKALEYRPGDEDTLEMISLCRKVLALPNAMKPFCERVKEGWQSFLEGEWKLRQMLDAKQGGEPVADLCHQLLSPAFAGLYFEVGCNGGRYDLILSPEGDKSRIFKLIYLMEHAPKEVHKNWNILVGRQPANGFVLRMYDRDIGTEDARVWVEELEDKQIGLSIYCEKLLPLLKENENQAYSLMSVLLDQAIGEIPAIRYVGYMDLLEAPQEGEDICLEDLLEYIKKDRETVTADQMCHWYSAYEMKPSEEEEWDLREDVYAGVTTCIPVVSAYYRGDDGIMEDFHQDGAVPAFFYYPLEGIPRNQILDLRDKLEQEISEKCGDAVVFTGGATGTEFGYLDFIAWNLTAVLDAAVEVFRNQPVKEALFHTFRRNVGSIWIKKEEA
;
A
#
# COMPACT_ATOMS: atom_id res chain seq x y z
N MET A 1 56.17 20.77 58.71
CA MET A 1 56.82 20.99 57.40
C MET A 1 57.50 19.71 56.95
N LYS A 2 56.91 19.01 55.97
CA LYS A 2 57.55 18.04 55.07
C LYS A 2 56.74 18.02 53.77
N GLN A 3 57.40 18.21 52.63
CA GLN A 3 56.91 17.91 51.29
C GLN A 3 57.37 16.51 50.88
N LYS A 4 56.49 15.71 50.27
CA LYS A 4 56.68 14.96 49.01
C LYS A 4 55.39 14.20 48.62
N PRO A 5 55.22 13.70 47.38
CA PRO A 5 54.24 14.23 46.45
C PRO A 5 53.29 13.16 45.87
N ASP A 6 52.43 13.60 44.96
CA ASP A 6 51.96 12.92 43.74
C ASP A 6 51.47 11.46 43.81
N ASN A 7 50.17 11.36 43.53
CA ASN A 7 49.65 10.70 42.34
C ASN A 7 49.72 9.17 42.33
N GLU A 8 48.77 8.55 43.04
CA GLU A 8 48.25 7.22 42.71
C GLU A 8 46.74 7.32 42.43
N THR A 9 46.44 7.26 41.14
CA THR A 9 45.31 6.55 40.53
C THR A 9 43.92 6.72 41.15
N ASN A 10 43.07 7.51 40.49
CA ASN A 10 41.65 7.18 40.40
C ASN A 10 41.25 7.09 38.92
N PRO A 11 40.77 5.95 38.42
CA PRO A 11 40.51 5.72 37.00
C PRO A 11 39.19 6.37 36.56
N ARG A 12 39.22 7.02 35.39
CA ARG A 12 38.09 7.33 34.48
C ARG A 12 36.69 7.45 35.12
N THR A 13 36.30 8.67 35.52
CA THR A 13 34.89 9.07 35.67
C THR A 13 34.39 9.68 34.35
N PRO A 14 33.28 9.20 33.76
CA PRO A 14 32.72 9.69 32.47
C PRO A 14 32.00 11.03 32.66
N SER A 15 32.11 11.99 31.73
CA SER A 15 31.72 13.38 31.97
C SER A 15 30.78 14.05 30.95
N THR A 16 30.20 13.32 29.99
CA THR A 16 29.00 13.79 29.26
C THR A 16 28.00 12.65 29.07
N LEU A 17 26.69 12.95 29.03
CA LEU A 17 25.65 11.95 28.72
C LEU A 17 25.98 11.22 27.41
N LEU A 18 26.44 11.94 26.39
CA LEU A 18 26.86 11.39 25.10
C LEU A 18 27.97 10.34 25.22
N GLU A 19 28.98 10.56 26.07
CA GLU A 19 30.02 9.54 26.35
C GLU A 19 29.43 8.27 26.97
N ALA A 20 28.42 8.41 27.84
CA ALA A 20 27.73 7.27 28.42
C ALA A 20 26.90 6.53 27.36
N LEU A 21 26.20 7.25 26.48
CA LEU A 21 25.44 6.66 25.38
C LEU A 21 26.35 5.90 24.41
N GLU A 22 27.52 6.44 24.08
CA GLU A 22 28.45 5.78 23.17
C GLU A 22 29.05 4.51 23.82
N LYS A 23 29.40 4.58 25.11
CA LYS A 23 29.84 3.38 25.81
C LYS A 23 28.76 2.30 25.87
N TRP A 24 27.51 2.67 26.18
CA TRP A 24 26.40 1.73 26.16
C TRP A 24 26.15 1.16 24.77
N HIS A 25 26.40 1.94 23.71
CA HIS A 25 26.31 1.45 22.35
C HIS A 25 27.39 0.41 22.04
N GLU A 26 28.64 0.66 22.44
CA GLU A 26 29.75 -0.30 22.31
C GLU A 26 29.53 -1.59 23.10
N ASP A 27 28.84 -1.50 24.25
CA ASP A 27 28.53 -2.62 25.14
C ASP A 27 27.19 -3.33 24.78
N ASP A 28 26.57 -3.01 23.63
CA ASP A 28 25.25 -3.49 23.15
C ASP A 28 24.07 -3.24 24.13
N GLN A 29 24.21 -2.24 25.01
CA GLN A 29 23.23 -1.85 26.02
C GLN A 29 22.20 -0.85 25.46
N PHE A 30 21.51 -1.21 24.38
CA PHE A 30 20.60 -0.29 23.69
C PHE A 30 19.39 0.14 24.52
N GLN A 31 18.86 -0.73 25.38
CA GLN A 31 17.77 -0.38 26.29
C GLN A 31 18.17 0.72 27.28
N ASP A 32 19.41 0.69 27.79
CA ASP A 32 19.92 1.71 28.72
C ASP A 32 20.00 3.08 28.04
N ILE A 33 20.33 3.13 26.73
CA ILE A 33 20.29 4.36 25.92
C ILE A 33 18.85 4.88 25.79
N ILE A 34 17.90 4.00 25.48
CA ILE A 34 16.48 4.37 25.33
C ILE A 34 15.95 4.94 26.64
N ASP A 35 16.11 4.20 27.74
CA ASP A 35 15.61 4.59 29.06
C ASP A 35 16.22 5.93 29.51
N ALA A 36 17.51 6.14 29.28
CA ALA A 36 18.20 7.37 29.66
C ALA A 36 17.69 8.61 28.90
N ILE A 37 17.41 8.49 27.60
CA ILE A 37 16.96 9.61 26.77
C ILE A 37 15.46 9.88 26.97
N GLU A 38 14.62 8.84 27.04
CA GLU A 38 13.18 9.01 27.23
C GLU A 38 12.79 9.54 28.61
N ALA A 39 13.64 9.31 29.62
CA ALA A 39 13.48 9.92 30.95
C ALA A 39 13.69 11.44 30.95
N LEU A 40 14.31 12.01 29.91
CA LEU A 40 14.51 13.44 29.80
C LEU A 40 13.21 14.17 29.41
N PRO A 41 12.96 15.38 29.95
CA PRO A 41 11.92 16.26 29.43
C PRO A 41 12.13 16.52 27.93
N LYS A 42 11.03 16.66 27.17
CA LYS A 42 11.09 16.85 25.71
C LYS A 42 11.99 18.03 25.30
N GLU A 43 12.03 19.09 26.10
CA GLU A 43 12.85 20.28 25.87
C GLU A 43 14.35 20.01 25.98
N GLN A 44 14.75 18.91 26.62
CA GLN A 44 16.14 18.49 26.77
C GLN A 44 16.56 17.41 25.76
N GLN A 45 15.62 16.84 25.02
CA GLN A 45 15.90 15.88 23.94
C GLN A 45 16.35 16.66 22.71
N THR A 46 17.63 17.01 22.67
CA THR A 46 18.24 17.70 21.52
C THR A 46 18.14 16.82 20.26
N PRO A 47 18.23 17.41 19.04
CA PRO A 47 18.26 16.62 17.81
C PRO A 47 19.32 15.51 17.83
N GLU A 48 20.49 15.77 18.41
CA GLU A 48 21.55 14.77 18.57
C GLU A 48 21.10 13.58 19.43
N LEU A 49 20.46 13.84 20.58
CA LEU A 49 19.93 12.78 21.45
C LEU A 49 18.80 12.01 20.76
N ILE A 50 17.92 12.69 20.01
CA ILE A 50 16.87 12.04 19.23
C ILE A 50 17.47 11.12 18.16
N SER A 51 18.53 11.56 17.48
CA SER A 51 19.26 10.74 16.51
C SER A 51 19.91 9.51 17.15
N GLN A 52 20.47 9.64 18.36
CA GLN A 52 21.01 8.51 19.13
C GLN A 52 19.91 7.57 19.63
N LEU A 53 18.76 8.11 20.03
CA LEU A 53 17.59 7.33 20.43
C LEU A 53 17.09 6.48 19.25
N ALA A 54 17.00 7.07 18.05
CA ALA A 54 16.63 6.32 16.85
C ALA A 54 17.63 5.19 16.53
N ARG A 55 18.94 5.43 16.70
CA ARG A 55 19.97 4.36 16.56
C ARG A 55 19.71 3.23 17.55
N ALA A 56 19.45 3.55 18.81
CA ALA A 56 19.20 2.56 19.84
C ALA A 56 17.94 1.73 19.56
N TYR A 57 16.86 2.36 19.11
CA TYR A 57 15.65 1.65 18.68
C TYR A 57 15.92 0.69 17.51
N ASN A 58 16.66 1.13 16.49
CA ASN A 58 17.04 0.27 15.37
C ASN A 58 17.87 -0.95 15.79
N ASN A 59 18.80 -0.76 16.73
CA ASN A 59 19.72 -1.82 17.16
C ASN A 59 19.11 -2.76 18.21
N LEU A 60 18.14 -2.28 19.00
CA LEU A 60 17.39 -3.11 19.93
C LEU A 60 16.39 -4.03 19.22
N ALA A 61 15.89 -3.59 18.06
CA ALA A 61 14.82 -4.28 17.34
C ALA A 61 15.29 -5.57 16.67
N GLU A 62 14.52 -6.64 16.85
CA GLU A 62 14.67 -7.89 16.09
C GLU A 62 13.78 -7.88 14.84
N PRO A 63 14.08 -8.72 13.82
CA PRO A 63 13.17 -8.91 12.69
C PRO A 63 11.75 -9.27 13.15
N GLY A 64 10.79 -8.42 12.81
CA GLY A 64 9.40 -8.54 13.25
C GLY A 64 8.96 -7.51 14.30
N ASP A 65 9.89 -6.83 14.99
CA ASP A 65 9.60 -5.74 15.94
C ASP A 65 9.23 -4.43 15.23
N ARG A 66 8.20 -4.47 14.38
CA ARG A 66 7.75 -3.35 13.55
C ARG A 66 7.49 -2.07 14.36
N HIS A 67 7.08 -2.19 15.63
CA HIS A 67 6.82 -1.04 16.50
C HIS A 67 8.10 -0.26 16.85
N LEU A 68 9.23 -0.94 17.09
CA LEU A 68 10.53 -0.30 17.36
C LEU A 68 11.09 0.37 16.11
N PHE A 69 10.98 -0.28 14.94
CA PHE A 69 11.39 0.33 13.67
C PHE A 69 10.52 1.54 13.29
N LYS A 70 9.20 1.47 13.50
CA LYS A 70 8.30 2.63 13.31
C LYS A 70 8.72 3.79 14.22
N LYS A 71 9.04 3.49 15.48
CA LYS A 71 9.53 4.50 16.43
C LYS A 71 10.83 5.14 15.97
N ALA A 72 11.78 4.34 15.46
CA ALA A 72 13.02 4.87 14.90
C ALA A 72 12.78 5.79 13.69
N VAL A 73 11.88 5.43 12.77
CA VAL A 73 11.50 6.29 11.63
C VAL A 73 10.87 7.61 12.09
N GLU A 74 9.96 7.58 13.07
CA GLU A 74 9.36 8.79 13.64
C GLU A 74 10.41 9.73 14.23
N LEU A 75 11.36 9.19 15.01
CA LEU A 75 12.44 9.95 15.61
C LEU A 75 13.39 10.54 14.55
N LEU A 76 13.73 9.77 13.51
CA LEU A 76 14.58 10.25 12.42
C LEU A 76 13.91 11.37 11.61
N LYS A 77 12.60 11.25 11.32
CA LYS A 77 11.82 12.31 10.67
C LYS A 77 11.78 13.59 11.49
N ALA A 78 11.70 13.48 12.82
CA ALA A 78 11.67 14.65 13.71
C ALA A 78 12.96 15.48 13.68
N VAL A 79 14.06 14.93 13.14
CA VAL A 79 15.37 15.60 13.01
C VAL A 79 15.88 15.62 11.57
N GLU A 80 14.95 15.52 10.61
CA GLU A 80 15.26 15.49 9.18
C GLU A 80 15.93 16.80 8.71
N GLU A 81 15.45 17.95 9.18
CA GLU A 81 16.01 19.26 8.81
C GLU A 81 17.48 19.40 9.21
N GLU A 82 17.87 18.82 10.35
CA GLU A 82 19.22 18.87 10.88
C GLU A 82 20.17 17.85 10.24
N TYR A 83 19.69 16.62 9.98
CA TYR A 83 20.57 15.49 9.69
C TYR A 83 20.34 14.79 8.35
N ALA A 84 19.33 15.16 7.55
CA ALA A 84 19.13 14.55 6.23
C ALA A 84 20.35 14.68 5.28
N GLY A 85 21.22 15.65 5.57
CA GLY A 85 22.50 15.86 4.89
C GLY A 85 23.64 14.93 5.33
N GLU A 86 23.38 13.92 6.15
CA GLU A 86 24.40 13.02 6.71
C GLU A 86 24.22 11.56 6.29
N HIS A 87 25.34 10.87 6.09
CA HIS A 87 25.35 9.43 5.81
C HIS A 87 24.60 8.62 6.87
N ASN A 88 24.90 8.83 8.15
CA ASN A 88 24.37 8.01 9.24
C ASN A 88 22.84 8.14 9.38
N TRP A 89 22.28 9.34 9.18
CA TRP A 89 20.84 9.53 9.22
C TRP A 89 20.14 8.78 8.08
N ASN A 90 20.66 8.92 6.86
CA ASN A 90 20.13 8.22 5.68
C ASN A 90 20.25 6.70 5.84
N TYR A 91 21.38 6.21 6.35
CA TYR A 91 21.57 4.79 6.62
C TYR A 91 20.57 4.27 7.66
N ARG A 92 20.40 4.98 8.78
CA ARG A 92 19.45 4.59 9.84
C ARG A 92 18.00 4.61 9.36
N MET A 93 17.64 5.58 8.51
CA MET A 93 16.33 5.66 7.89
C MET A 93 16.11 4.48 6.93
N GLY A 94 17.08 4.19 6.07
CA GLY A 94 17.06 3.02 5.19
C GLY A 94 16.93 1.71 5.95
N TYR A 95 17.71 1.54 7.03
CA TYR A 95 17.69 0.35 7.87
C TYR A 95 16.32 0.11 8.51
N ALA A 96 15.73 1.15 9.11
CA ALA A 96 14.41 1.03 9.72
C ALA A 96 13.32 0.70 8.68
N LEU A 97 13.37 1.33 7.50
CA LEU A 97 12.42 1.08 6.42
C LEU A 97 12.56 -0.33 5.82
N TYR A 98 13.77 -0.86 5.73
CA TYR A 98 14.01 -2.22 5.25
C TYR A 98 13.27 -3.25 6.11
N TYR A 99 13.40 -3.17 7.44
CA TYR A 99 12.68 -4.08 8.35
C TYR A 99 11.18 -3.76 8.53
N LEU A 100 10.67 -2.74 7.85
CA LEU A 100 9.25 -2.42 7.75
C LEU A 100 8.59 -2.91 6.45
N ASP A 101 9.31 -3.71 5.65
CA ASP A 101 8.90 -4.16 4.31
C ASP A 101 8.69 -2.97 3.35
N GLN A 102 9.57 -1.96 3.42
CA GLN A 102 9.56 -0.76 2.57
C GLN A 102 10.88 -0.64 1.78
N GLU A 103 11.31 -1.71 1.12
CA GLU A 103 12.64 -1.84 0.51
C GLU A 103 12.90 -0.84 -0.62
N TYR A 104 11.87 -0.42 -1.35
CA TYR A 104 12.01 0.62 -2.38
C TYR A 104 12.42 1.96 -1.74
N ARG A 105 11.73 2.36 -0.66
CA ARG A 105 12.07 3.56 0.10
C ARG A 105 13.40 3.39 0.84
N ALA A 106 13.64 2.22 1.42
CA ALA A 106 14.91 1.91 2.07
C ALA A 106 16.09 2.07 1.11
N LYS A 107 15.98 1.51 -0.11
CA LYS A 107 16.96 1.65 -1.18
C LYS A 107 17.22 3.11 -1.52
N TYR A 108 16.19 3.94 -1.62
CA TYR A 108 16.35 5.39 -1.85
C TYR A 108 17.24 6.03 -0.77
N TYR A 109 16.96 5.76 0.51
CA TYR A 109 17.76 6.32 1.60
C TYR A 109 19.19 5.74 1.65
N PHE A 110 19.39 4.46 1.33
CA PHE A 110 20.74 3.91 1.21
C PHE A 110 21.52 4.52 0.03
N GLU A 111 20.87 4.74 -1.11
CA GLU A 111 21.48 5.45 -2.26
C GLU A 111 21.86 6.89 -1.86
N LYS A 112 21.02 7.58 -1.07
CA LYS A 112 21.38 8.86 -0.45
C LYS A 112 22.54 8.77 0.53
N ALA A 113 22.59 7.74 1.36
CA ALA A 113 23.72 7.52 2.27
C ALA A 113 25.05 7.36 1.50
N LEU A 114 25.04 6.71 0.33
CA LEU A 114 26.21 6.58 -0.54
C LEU A 114 26.66 7.91 -1.18
N GLU A 115 25.76 8.86 -1.42
CA GLU A 115 26.14 10.20 -1.89
C GLU A 115 27.09 10.90 -0.89
N TYR A 116 26.88 10.67 0.42
CA TYR A 116 27.69 11.24 1.49
C TYR A 116 28.91 10.41 1.87
N ARG A 117 28.88 9.08 1.64
CA ARG A 117 30.02 8.19 1.85
C ARG A 117 30.14 7.19 0.69
N PRO A 118 30.73 7.60 -0.45
CA PRO A 118 30.88 6.72 -1.60
C PRO A 118 31.76 5.50 -1.28
N GLY A 119 31.32 4.31 -1.67
CA GLY A 119 32.06 3.06 -1.48
C GLY A 119 31.92 2.42 -0.10
N ASP A 120 30.99 2.90 0.74
CA ASP A 120 30.63 2.24 2.00
C ASP A 120 30.06 0.83 1.73
N GLU A 121 30.79 -0.20 2.17
CA GLU A 121 30.49 -1.61 1.86
C GLU A 121 29.15 -2.04 2.46
N ASP A 122 28.86 -1.67 3.71
CA ASP A 122 27.62 -1.99 4.40
C ASP A 122 26.40 -1.40 3.67
N THR A 123 26.51 -0.15 3.21
CA THR A 123 25.43 0.49 2.44
C THR A 123 25.22 -0.17 1.08
N LEU A 124 26.30 -0.56 0.40
CA LEU A 124 26.21 -1.29 -0.88
C LEU A 124 25.55 -2.67 -0.70
N GLU A 125 25.87 -3.36 0.40
CA GLU A 125 25.22 -4.63 0.75
C GLU A 125 23.73 -4.44 1.00
N MET A 126 23.33 -3.42 1.77
CA MET A 126 21.92 -3.12 2.02
C MET A 126 21.15 -2.80 0.73
N ILE A 127 21.73 -2.04 -0.20
CA ILE A 127 21.11 -1.81 -1.53
C ILE A 127 20.95 -3.11 -2.31
N SER A 128 21.94 -4.01 -2.24
CA SER A 128 21.87 -5.33 -2.87
C SER A 128 20.72 -6.17 -2.28
N LEU A 129 20.56 -6.14 -0.96
CA LEU A 129 19.47 -6.82 -0.26
C LEU A 129 18.10 -6.26 -0.67
N CYS A 130 17.94 -4.93 -0.69
CA CYS A 130 16.70 -4.31 -1.18
C CYS A 130 16.36 -4.78 -2.60
N ARG A 131 17.34 -4.80 -3.52
CA ARG A 131 17.12 -5.26 -4.90
C ARG A 131 16.68 -6.73 -4.97
N LYS A 132 17.25 -7.60 -4.13
CA LYS A 132 16.86 -9.02 -4.08
C LYS A 132 15.42 -9.18 -3.57
N VAL A 133 15.05 -8.46 -2.51
CA VAL A 133 13.70 -8.54 -1.95
C VAL A 133 12.66 -7.96 -2.91
N LEU A 134 12.96 -6.84 -3.58
CA LEU A 134 12.06 -6.27 -4.60
C LEU A 134 11.85 -7.19 -5.81
N ALA A 135 12.84 -8.03 -6.16
CA ALA A 135 12.72 -9.04 -7.21
C ALA A 135 11.99 -10.31 -6.74
N LEU A 136 12.13 -10.68 -5.47
CA LEU A 136 11.52 -11.86 -4.85
C LEU A 136 11.04 -11.55 -3.42
N PRO A 137 9.83 -10.97 -3.26
CA PRO A 137 9.32 -10.54 -1.96
C PRO A 137 8.70 -11.73 -1.20
N ASN A 138 9.53 -12.70 -0.82
CA ASN A 138 9.09 -13.94 -0.15
C ASN A 138 9.53 -14.05 1.32
N ALA A 139 10.29 -13.06 1.83
CA ALA A 139 10.71 -13.00 3.23
C ALA A 139 9.67 -12.33 4.14
N MET A 140 8.80 -11.50 3.57
CA MET A 140 7.72 -10.84 4.30
C MET A 140 6.65 -11.85 4.75
N LYS A 141 5.98 -11.56 5.87
CA LYS A 141 4.82 -12.34 6.31
C LYS A 141 3.70 -12.23 5.25
N PRO A 142 3.20 -13.35 4.70
CA PRO A 142 2.12 -13.35 3.71
C PRO A 142 0.86 -12.61 4.17
N PHE A 143 0.19 -11.92 3.24
CA PHE A 143 -1.06 -11.22 3.53
C PHE A 143 -2.13 -12.16 4.11
N CYS A 144 -2.21 -13.41 3.65
CA CYS A 144 -3.18 -14.36 4.19
C CYS A 144 -2.97 -14.69 5.68
N GLU A 145 -1.73 -14.65 6.17
CA GLU A 145 -1.41 -14.83 7.59
C GLU A 145 -1.69 -13.54 8.38
N ARG A 146 -1.29 -12.39 7.82
CA ARG A 146 -1.58 -11.06 8.38
C ARG A 146 -3.07 -10.81 8.55
N VAL A 147 -3.90 -11.21 7.60
CA VAL A 147 -5.37 -11.14 7.67
C VAL A 147 -5.92 -11.99 8.83
N LYS A 148 -5.39 -13.20 9.03
CA LYS A 148 -5.78 -14.06 10.18
C LYS A 148 -5.42 -13.39 11.50
N GLU A 149 -4.21 -12.85 11.61
CA GLU A 149 -3.76 -12.12 12.81
C GLU A 149 -4.57 -10.85 13.06
N GLY A 150 -4.89 -10.09 12.02
CA GLY A 150 -5.72 -8.88 12.10
C GLY A 150 -7.12 -9.19 12.58
N TRP A 151 -7.76 -10.24 12.06
CA TRP A 151 -9.08 -10.65 12.55
C TRP A 151 -9.07 -11.22 13.96
N GLN A 152 -8.00 -11.94 14.35
CA GLN A 152 -7.83 -12.37 15.73
C GLN A 152 -7.73 -11.17 16.67
N SER A 153 -6.83 -10.23 16.36
CA SER A 153 -6.66 -8.98 17.11
C SER A 153 -7.98 -8.20 17.19
N PHE A 154 -8.71 -8.07 16.08
CA PHE A 154 -10.02 -7.43 16.04
C PHE A 154 -11.01 -8.10 17.00
N LEU A 155 -11.14 -9.42 16.99
CA LEU A 155 -12.03 -10.15 17.90
C LEU A 155 -11.69 -9.96 19.39
N GLU A 156 -10.41 -9.81 19.72
CA GLU A 156 -9.97 -9.58 21.10
C GLU A 156 -10.35 -8.17 21.62
N GLY A 157 -10.48 -7.19 20.72
CA GLY A 157 -10.73 -5.78 21.08
C GLY A 157 -12.06 -5.18 20.62
N GLU A 158 -12.81 -5.82 19.73
CA GLU A 158 -14.03 -5.24 19.09
C GLU A 158 -15.08 -4.79 20.10
N TRP A 159 -15.15 -5.45 21.26
CA TRP A 159 -16.09 -5.08 22.32
C TRP A 159 -15.86 -3.66 22.85
N LYS A 160 -14.61 -3.17 22.85
CA LYS A 160 -14.28 -1.80 23.22
C LYS A 160 -14.74 -0.83 22.14
N LEU A 161 -14.55 -1.17 20.86
CA LEU A 161 -15.08 -0.35 19.75
C LEU A 161 -16.59 -0.17 19.89
N ARG A 162 -17.32 -1.27 20.14
CA ARG A 162 -18.77 -1.20 20.39
C ARG A 162 -19.13 -0.30 21.57
N GLN A 163 -18.43 -0.45 22.70
CA GLN A 163 -18.64 0.41 23.87
C GLN A 163 -18.41 1.89 23.56
N MET A 164 -17.36 2.22 22.80
CA MET A 164 -17.03 3.59 22.41
C MET A 164 -18.08 4.17 21.44
N LEU A 165 -18.53 3.37 20.47
CA LEU A 165 -19.59 3.74 19.52
C LEU A 165 -20.94 3.96 20.23
N ASP A 166 -21.33 3.07 21.15
CA ASP A 166 -22.55 3.21 21.97
C ASP A 166 -22.50 4.45 22.86
N ALA A 167 -21.32 4.76 23.40
CA ALA A 167 -21.07 5.96 24.20
C ALA A 167 -20.95 7.24 23.37
N LYS A 168 -21.00 7.15 22.03
CA LYS A 168 -20.78 8.27 21.09
C LYS A 168 -19.49 9.01 21.38
N GLN A 169 -18.42 8.27 21.66
CA GLN A 169 -17.09 8.83 21.82
C GLN A 169 -16.63 9.48 20.50
N GLY A 170 -15.73 10.47 20.58
CA GLY A 170 -15.18 11.15 19.41
C GLY A 170 -14.55 10.17 18.41
N GLY A 171 -14.58 10.52 17.12
CA GLY A 171 -14.15 9.64 16.04
C GLY A 171 -12.67 9.23 16.11
N GLU A 172 -11.78 10.13 16.52
CA GLU A 172 -10.33 9.87 16.60
C GLU A 172 -9.99 8.70 17.55
N PRO A 173 -10.41 8.66 18.83
CA PRO A 173 -10.19 7.49 19.67
C PRO A 173 -10.73 6.17 19.10
N VAL A 174 -11.88 6.21 18.43
CA VAL A 174 -12.48 5.00 17.83
C VAL A 174 -11.65 4.54 16.62
N ALA A 175 -11.23 5.48 15.77
CA ALA A 175 -10.36 5.22 14.64
C ALA A 175 -9.01 4.66 15.11
N ASP A 176 -8.36 5.28 16.10
CA ASP A 176 -7.08 4.82 16.65
C ASP A 176 -7.14 3.37 17.13
N LEU A 177 -8.20 3.03 17.89
CA LEU A 177 -8.38 1.65 18.35
C LEU A 177 -8.64 0.70 17.17
N CYS A 178 -9.45 1.09 16.20
CA CYS A 178 -9.73 0.24 15.03
C CYS A 178 -8.48 0.02 14.17
N HIS A 179 -7.68 1.07 13.95
CA HIS A 179 -6.37 0.98 13.33
C HIS A 179 -5.45 0.05 14.12
N GLN A 180 -5.38 0.19 15.44
CA GLN A 180 -4.56 -0.70 16.28
C GLN A 180 -4.97 -2.16 16.08
N LEU A 181 -6.28 -2.44 16.12
CA LEU A 181 -6.81 -3.79 16.01
C LEU A 181 -6.54 -4.43 14.63
N LEU A 182 -6.58 -3.65 13.55
CA LEU A 182 -6.36 -4.13 12.18
C LEU A 182 -4.93 -3.94 11.67
N SER A 183 -4.06 -3.31 12.45
CA SER A 183 -2.64 -3.10 12.12
C SER A 183 -1.82 -4.37 11.87
N PRO A 184 -2.18 -5.56 12.40
CA PRO A 184 -1.51 -6.80 11.99
C PRO A 184 -1.78 -7.16 10.52
N ALA A 185 -2.94 -6.78 9.98
CA ALA A 185 -3.33 -7.05 8.60
C ALA A 185 -2.81 -5.99 7.61
N PHE A 186 -2.92 -4.71 7.98
CA PHE A 186 -2.63 -3.58 7.10
C PHE A 186 -1.65 -2.58 7.72
N ALA A 187 -0.69 -2.10 6.92
CA ALA A 187 0.14 -0.96 7.28
C ALA A 187 -0.65 0.35 7.27
N GLY A 188 -1.60 0.51 6.34
CA GLY A 188 -2.47 1.68 6.20
C GLY A 188 -3.84 1.32 5.63
N LEU A 189 -4.81 1.10 6.52
CA LEU A 189 -6.20 0.81 6.15
C LEU A 189 -7.08 2.05 6.34
N TYR A 190 -7.92 2.37 5.36
CA TYR A 190 -8.91 3.45 5.48
C TYR A 190 -10.28 2.83 5.72
N PHE A 191 -11.02 3.38 6.66
CA PHE A 191 -12.33 2.84 7.02
C PHE A 191 -13.23 3.89 7.66
N GLU A 192 -14.51 3.57 7.68
CA GLU A 192 -15.52 4.22 8.52
C GLU A 192 -16.11 3.18 9.47
N VAL A 193 -16.42 3.61 10.69
CA VAL A 193 -17.08 2.78 11.69
C VAL A 193 -18.33 3.47 12.21
N GLY A 194 -19.42 2.70 12.30
CA GLY A 194 -20.73 3.24 12.62
C GLY A 194 -21.61 2.27 13.40
N CYS A 195 -22.75 2.78 13.86
CA CYS A 195 -23.81 1.98 14.48
C CYS A 195 -25.10 2.12 13.65
N ASN A 196 -25.63 0.99 13.21
CA ASN A 196 -26.80 0.89 12.36
C ASN A 196 -27.83 -0.06 12.98
N GLY A 197 -28.79 0.51 13.72
CA GLY A 197 -29.95 -0.22 14.21
C GLY A 197 -29.64 -1.40 15.15
N GLY A 198 -28.54 -1.33 15.91
CA GLY A 198 -28.11 -2.37 16.86
C GLY A 198 -27.04 -3.33 16.34
N ARG A 199 -26.60 -3.16 15.09
CA ARG A 199 -25.36 -3.73 14.56
C ARG A 199 -24.35 -2.61 14.31
N TYR A 200 -23.09 -2.99 14.16
CA TYR A 200 -22.00 -2.05 13.89
C TYR A 200 -21.50 -2.24 12.47
N ASP A 201 -21.12 -1.17 11.81
CA ASP A 201 -20.60 -1.22 10.45
C ASP A 201 -19.10 -0.95 10.50
N LEU A 202 -18.30 -1.78 9.81
CA LEU A 202 -16.93 -1.51 9.42
C LEU A 202 -16.92 -1.41 7.90
N ILE A 203 -16.80 -0.19 7.39
CA ILE A 203 -16.81 0.12 5.97
C ILE A 203 -15.36 0.36 5.55
N LEU A 204 -14.81 -0.54 4.74
CA LEU A 204 -13.44 -0.50 4.25
C LEU A 204 -13.39 0.37 2.98
N SER A 205 -12.59 1.43 2.98
CA SER A 205 -12.50 2.35 1.85
C SER A 205 -11.28 2.05 0.97
N PRO A 206 -11.46 1.80 -0.34
CA PRO A 206 -10.36 1.76 -1.30
C PRO A 206 -9.71 3.13 -1.58
N GLU A 207 -10.27 4.24 -1.11
CA GLU A 207 -9.82 5.62 -1.38
C GLU A 207 -9.73 5.90 -2.88
N GLY A 208 -10.77 5.51 -3.63
CA GLY A 208 -10.82 5.66 -5.09
C GLY A 208 -9.90 4.75 -5.90
N ASP A 209 -9.05 3.94 -5.25
CA ASP A 209 -8.11 3.05 -5.94
C ASP A 209 -8.69 1.64 -6.14
N LYS A 210 -9.01 1.31 -7.40
CA LYS A 210 -9.49 -0.02 -7.80
C LYS A 210 -8.53 -1.15 -7.40
N SER A 211 -7.22 -0.93 -7.37
CA SER A 211 -6.26 -1.96 -7.00
C SER A 211 -6.46 -2.42 -5.55
N ARG A 212 -6.80 -1.51 -4.64
CA ARG A 212 -6.98 -1.80 -3.21
C ARG A 212 -8.21 -2.65 -2.93
N ILE A 213 -9.23 -2.59 -3.80
CA ILE A 213 -10.45 -3.40 -3.68
C ILE A 213 -10.11 -4.89 -3.51
N PHE A 214 -9.09 -5.39 -4.21
CA PHE A 214 -8.68 -6.80 -4.12
C PHE A 214 -8.27 -7.20 -2.69
N LYS A 215 -7.45 -6.38 -2.01
CA LYS A 215 -7.06 -6.62 -0.62
C LYS A 215 -8.25 -6.53 0.33
N LEU A 216 -9.15 -5.57 0.09
CA LEU A 216 -10.32 -5.35 0.95
C LEU A 216 -11.38 -6.45 0.82
N ILE A 217 -11.61 -6.96 -0.40
CA ILE A 217 -12.46 -8.14 -0.64
C ILE A 217 -11.85 -9.35 0.04
N TYR A 218 -10.55 -9.59 -0.14
CA TYR A 218 -9.88 -10.70 0.53
C TYR A 218 -10.02 -10.62 2.06
N LEU A 219 -9.81 -9.44 2.67
CA LEU A 219 -10.04 -9.22 4.11
C LEU A 219 -11.49 -9.56 4.51
N MET A 220 -12.46 -9.03 3.76
CA MET A 220 -13.90 -9.21 4.02
C MET A 220 -14.32 -10.68 3.94
N GLU A 221 -13.89 -11.41 2.91
CA GLU A 221 -14.24 -12.82 2.71
C GLU A 221 -13.65 -13.74 3.78
N HIS A 222 -12.51 -13.35 4.36
CA HIS A 222 -11.82 -14.10 5.40
C HIS A 222 -12.22 -13.68 6.82
N ALA A 223 -13.23 -12.81 6.97
CA ALA A 223 -13.76 -12.45 8.28
C ALA A 223 -14.34 -13.67 9.01
N PRO A 224 -13.92 -13.95 10.26
CA PRO A 224 -14.49 -15.04 11.04
C PRO A 224 -15.99 -14.86 11.27
N LYS A 225 -16.73 -15.97 11.34
CA LYS A 225 -18.19 -15.97 11.57
C LYS A 225 -18.58 -15.21 12.85
N GLU A 226 -17.70 -15.19 13.84
CA GLU A 226 -17.84 -14.45 15.09
C GLU A 226 -17.94 -12.94 14.88
N VAL A 227 -17.17 -12.37 13.94
CA VAL A 227 -17.22 -10.94 13.60
C VAL A 227 -18.62 -10.55 13.14
N HIS A 228 -19.20 -11.38 12.27
CA HIS A 228 -20.54 -11.16 11.70
C HIS A 228 -21.69 -11.22 12.72
N LYS A 229 -21.45 -11.66 13.97
CA LYS A 229 -22.49 -11.61 15.02
C LYS A 229 -22.88 -10.17 15.37
N ASN A 230 -21.90 -9.26 15.36
CA ASN A 230 -22.08 -7.87 15.75
C ASN A 230 -21.84 -6.90 14.59
N TRP A 231 -20.94 -7.24 13.67
CA TRP A 231 -20.45 -6.33 12.63
C TRP A 231 -20.98 -6.68 11.25
N ASN A 232 -21.27 -5.65 10.45
CA ASN A 232 -21.32 -5.72 9.00
C ASN A 232 -19.97 -5.26 8.45
N ILE A 233 -19.39 -6.03 7.55
CA ILE A 233 -18.15 -5.67 6.86
C ILE A 233 -18.54 -5.31 5.43
N LEU A 234 -18.24 -4.08 5.02
CA LEU A 234 -18.58 -3.53 3.70
C LEU A 234 -17.30 -3.04 3.03
N VAL A 235 -17.26 -3.08 1.70
CA VAL A 235 -16.18 -2.48 0.90
C VAL A 235 -16.76 -1.35 0.07
N GLY A 236 -16.22 -0.15 0.27
CA GLY A 236 -16.67 1.11 -0.31
C GLY A 236 -17.69 1.86 0.54
N ARG A 237 -17.52 3.17 0.66
CA ARG A 237 -18.50 4.08 1.30
C ARG A 237 -19.89 3.91 0.68
N GLN A 238 -20.89 3.96 1.54
CA GLN A 238 -22.30 3.85 1.14
C GLN A 238 -22.90 5.26 0.97
N PRO A 239 -23.78 5.48 -0.03
CA PRO A 239 -24.39 6.78 -0.23
C PRO A 239 -25.27 7.18 0.95
N ALA A 240 -25.25 8.47 1.28
CA ALA A 240 -26.00 9.07 2.38
C ALA A 240 -26.84 10.27 1.88
N ASN A 241 -28.15 10.24 2.16
CA ASN A 241 -29.05 11.32 1.78
C ASN A 241 -28.87 12.53 2.71
N GLY A 242 -28.87 13.75 2.15
CA GLY A 242 -28.68 14.99 2.90
C GLY A 242 -27.34 15.07 3.64
N PHE A 243 -26.29 14.43 3.12
CA PHE A 243 -24.97 14.46 3.74
C PHE A 243 -24.37 15.87 3.67
N VAL A 244 -23.81 16.32 4.80
CA VAL A 244 -23.08 17.60 4.91
C VAL A 244 -21.67 17.30 5.41
N LEU A 245 -20.68 17.63 4.58
CA LEU A 245 -19.28 17.50 4.91
C LEU A 245 -18.79 18.74 5.63
N ARG A 246 -18.13 18.54 6.78
CA ARG A 246 -17.40 19.58 7.51
C ARG A 246 -15.90 19.37 7.35
N MET A 247 -15.28 20.14 6.47
CA MET A 247 -13.86 20.00 6.15
C MET A 247 -13.27 21.35 5.74
N TYR A 248 -12.01 21.62 6.12
CA TYR A 248 -11.33 22.90 5.82
C TYR A 248 -12.13 24.15 6.25
N ASP A 249 -12.72 24.10 7.45
CA ASP A 249 -13.57 25.15 8.03
C ASP A 249 -14.81 25.52 7.20
N ARG A 250 -15.34 24.57 6.42
CA ARG A 250 -16.52 24.73 5.56
C ARG A 250 -17.53 23.63 5.79
N ASP A 251 -18.80 24.00 5.65
CA ASP A 251 -19.95 23.09 5.65
C ASP A 251 -20.56 23.06 4.24
N ILE A 252 -20.36 21.96 3.52
CA ILE A 252 -20.86 21.78 2.14
C ILE A 252 -21.67 20.48 2.08
N GLY A 253 -22.92 20.59 1.64
CA GLY A 253 -23.81 19.45 1.42
C GLY A 253 -23.88 19.02 -0.04
N THR A 254 -24.38 17.81 -0.27
CA THR A 254 -24.64 17.29 -1.62
C THR A 254 -25.63 18.17 -2.41
N GLU A 255 -26.54 18.87 -1.71
CA GLU A 255 -27.48 19.82 -2.32
C GLU A 255 -26.82 21.11 -2.86
N ASP A 256 -25.62 21.45 -2.38
CA ASP A 256 -24.91 22.69 -2.72
C ASP A 256 -24.16 22.63 -4.06
N ALA A 257 -24.10 21.45 -4.68
CA ALA A 257 -23.33 21.20 -5.90
C ALA A 257 -24.24 20.92 -7.10
N ARG A 258 -23.93 21.59 -8.21
CA ARG A 258 -24.56 21.40 -9.52
C ARG A 258 -23.59 20.66 -10.43
N VAL A 259 -24.08 19.63 -11.11
CA VAL A 259 -23.29 18.69 -11.89
C VAL A 259 -23.80 18.67 -13.31
N TRP A 260 -22.89 18.87 -14.26
CA TRP A 260 -23.12 18.58 -15.66
C TRP A 260 -22.44 17.27 -16.00
N VAL A 261 -23.17 16.41 -16.69
CA VAL A 261 -22.75 15.04 -16.98
C VAL A 261 -22.43 14.90 -18.46
N GLU A 262 -21.20 14.47 -18.75
CA GLU A 262 -20.78 14.04 -20.08
C GLU A 262 -20.81 12.51 -20.16
N GLU A 263 -21.42 11.95 -21.21
CA GLU A 263 -21.41 10.50 -21.46
C GLU A 263 -20.10 10.08 -22.13
N LEU A 264 -19.41 9.11 -21.54
CA LEU A 264 -18.13 8.58 -22.02
C LEU A 264 -18.26 7.14 -22.53
N GLU A 265 -17.18 6.59 -23.06
CA GLU A 265 -17.11 5.18 -23.43
C GLU A 265 -17.25 4.25 -22.21
N ASP A 266 -17.59 2.98 -22.45
CA ASP A 266 -17.77 1.95 -21.39
C ASP A 266 -18.71 2.37 -20.24
N LYS A 267 -19.79 3.09 -20.59
CA LYS A 267 -20.81 3.60 -19.65
C LYS A 267 -20.23 4.53 -18.56
N GLN A 268 -19.03 5.08 -18.74
CA GLN A 268 -18.50 6.07 -17.82
C GLN A 268 -19.18 7.44 -18.03
N ILE A 269 -18.99 8.32 -17.05
CA ILE A 269 -19.43 9.71 -17.07
C ILE A 269 -18.29 10.65 -16.67
N GLY A 270 -18.21 11.77 -17.37
CA GLY A 270 -17.43 12.94 -16.98
C GLY A 270 -18.28 13.87 -16.14
N LEU A 271 -17.72 14.39 -15.05
CA LEU A 271 -18.42 15.29 -14.14
C LEU A 271 -17.77 16.67 -14.17
N SER A 272 -18.50 17.69 -14.61
CA SER A 272 -18.13 19.08 -14.32
C SER A 272 -19.00 19.60 -13.19
N ILE A 273 -18.40 20.05 -12.10
CA ILE A 273 -19.09 20.36 -10.84
C ILE A 273 -18.88 21.82 -10.46
N TYR A 274 -19.99 22.54 -10.29
CA TYR A 274 -19.99 23.89 -9.70
C TYR A 274 -20.56 23.85 -8.28
N CYS A 275 -19.83 24.42 -7.33
CA CYS A 275 -20.32 24.63 -5.97
C CYS A 275 -19.87 26.01 -5.47
N GLU A 276 -20.81 26.94 -5.30
CA GLU A 276 -20.51 28.33 -4.91
C GLU A 276 -19.74 28.40 -3.58
N LYS A 277 -20.12 27.54 -2.61
CA LYS A 277 -19.46 27.47 -1.28
C LYS A 277 -18.01 26.98 -1.36
N LEU A 278 -17.65 26.22 -2.40
CA LEU A 278 -16.31 25.67 -2.60
C LEU A 278 -15.37 26.67 -3.29
N LEU A 279 -15.89 27.67 -4.01
CA LEU A 279 -15.09 28.61 -4.81
C LEU A 279 -13.93 29.27 -4.07
N PRO A 280 -14.07 29.73 -2.80
CA PRO A 280 -12.93 30.33 -2.12
C PRO A 280 -11.83 29.30 -1.84
N LEU A 281 -12.18 28.05 -1.47
CA LEU A 281 -11.19 26.99 -1.29
C LEU A 281 -10.52 26.60 -2.61
N LEU A 282 -11.29 26.54 -3.70
CA LEU A 282 -10.75 26.24 -5.03
C LEU A 282 -9.66 27.25 -5.43
N LYS A 283 -9.86 28.53 -5.11
CA LYS A 283 -8.87 29.61 -5.36
C LYS A 283 -7.68 29.59 -4.40
N GLU A 284 -7.92 29.19 -3.15
CA GLU A 284 -6.89 29.13 -2.10
C GLU A 284 -5.98 27.90 -2.25
N ASN A 285 -6.59 26.74 -2.51
CA ASN A 285 -5.93 25.45 -2.60
C ASN A 285 -6.79 24.45 -3.41
N GLU A 286 -6.48 24.35 -4.69
CA GLU A 286 -7.17 23.46 -5.63
C GLU A 286 -7.20 22.00 -5.15
N ASN A 287 -6.08 21.45 -4.70
CA ASN A 287 -6.00 20.08 -4.21
C ASN A 287 -6.94 19.80 -3.03
N GLN A 288 -7.09 20.75 -2.11
CA GLN A 288 -8.03 20.62 -0.99
C GLN A 288 -9.49 20.69 -1.46
N ALA A 289 -9.79 21.53 -2.46
CA ALA A 289 -11.12 21.60 -3.05
C ALA A 289 -11.51 20.28 -3.75
N TYR A 290 -10.60 19.70 -4.53
CA TYR A 290 -10.80 18.38 -5.16
C TYR A 290 -10.95 17.27 -4.11
N SER A 291 -10.12 17.27 -3.06
CA SER A 291 -10.23 16.30 -1.97
C SER A 291 -11.61 16.36 -1.29
N LEU A 292 -12.08 17.58 -0.95
CA LEU A 292 -13.40 17.77 -0.35
C LEU A 292 -14.52 17.28 -1.28
N MET A 293 -14.50 17.67 -2.56
CA MET A 293 -15.54 17.26 -3.52
C MET A 293 -15.51 15.75 -3.78
N SER A 294 -14.34 15.12 -3.80
CA SER A 294 -14.23 13.65 -3.95
C SER A 294 -14.94 12.93 -2.81
N VAL A 295 -14.73 13.36 -1.56
CA VAL A 295 -15.43 12.79 -0.40
C VAL A 295 -16.93 13.02 -0.51
N LEU A 296 -17.35 14.21 -0.95
CA LEU A 296 -18.77 14.54 -1.11
C LEU A 296 -19.43 13.70 -2.21
N LEU A 297 -18.72 13.45 -3.32
CA LEU A 297 -19.15 12.58 -4.42
C LEU A 297 -19.31 11.14 -3.94
N ASP A 298 -18.33 10.59 -3.21
CA ASP A 298 -18.42 9.25 -2.62
C ASP A 298 -19.65 9.12 -1.70
N GLN A 299 -19.97 10.17 -0.94
CA GLN A 299 -21.13 10.19 -0.07
C GLN A 299 -22.44 10.37 -0.84
N ALA A 300 -22.41 10.97 -2.03
CA ALA A 300 -23.59 11.12 -2.89
C ALA A 300 -23.95 9.84 -3.63
N ILE A 301 -22.96 9.15 -4.22
CA ILE A 301 -23.20 8.01 -5.13
C ILE A 301 -22.68 6.66 -4.62
N GLY A 302 -21.89 6.66 -3.55
CA GLY A 302 -21.13 5.51 -3.09
C GLY A 302 -19.79 5.38 -3.81
N GLU A 303 -18.80 4.87 -3.09
CA GLU A 303 -17.41 4.82 -3.58
C GLU A 303 -17.22 3.80 -4.72
N ILE A 304 -17.92 2.66 -4.69
CA ILE A 304 -17.83 1.65 -5.76
C ILE A 304 -18.42 2.17 -7.08
N PRO A 305 -19.64 2.75 -7.11
CA PRO A 305 -20.13 3.45 -8.29
C PRO A 305 -19.23 4.58 -8.76
N ALA A 306 -18.63 5.36 -7.85
CA ALA A 306 -17.69 6.41 -8.21
C ALA A 306 -16.48 5.84 -8.97
N ILE A 307 -15.82 4.81 -8.45
CA ILE A 307 -14.68 4.15 -9.11
C ILE A 307 -15.07 3.55 -10.47
N ARG A 308 -16.29 2.99 -10.61
CA ARG A 308 -16.70 2.35 -11.86
C ARG A 308 -17.10 3.37 -12.94
N TYR A 309 -17.91 4.35 -12.56
CA TYR A 309 -18.63 5.17 -13.53
C TYR A 309 -18.00 6.54 -13.73
N VAL A 310 -17.26 7.09 -12.77
CA VAL A 310 -16.68 8.43 -12.95
C VAL A 310 -15.34 8.32 -13.67
N GLY A 311 -15.30 8.81 -14.91
CA GLY A 311 -14.08 8.83 -15.73
C GLY A 311 -13.18 10.03 -15.41
N TYR A 312 -13.79 11.19 -15.14
CA TYR A 312 -13.10 12.37 -14.65
C TYR A 312 -14.05 13.25 -13.84
N MET A 313 -13.47 14.13 -13.03
CA MET A 313 -14.18 15.16 -12.26
C MET A 313 -13.41 16.46 -12.38
N ASP A 314 -14.10 17.53 -12.81
CA ASP A 314 -13.56 18.88 -12.93
C ASP A 314 -14.37 19.85 -12.05
N LEU A 315 -13.68 20.73 -11.34
CA LEU A 315 -14.31 21.80 -10.56
C LEU A 315 -14.39 23.10 -11.35
N LEU A 316 -15.59 23.67 -11.44
CA LEU A 316 -15.86 24.88 -12.21
C LEU A 316 -15.84 26.13 -11.33
N GLU A 317 -15.22 27.21 -11.85
CA GLU A 317 -15.27 28.54 -11.20
C GLU A 317 -16.62 29.26 -11.38
N ALA A 318 -17.38 28.90 -12.41
CA ALA A 318 -18.69 29.44 -12.73
C ALA A 318 -19.58 28.34 -13.34
N PRO A 319 -20.91 28.44 -13.22
CA PRO A 319 -21.83 27.52 -13.89
C PRO A 319 -21.62 27.55 -15.41
N GLN A 320 -21.78 26.40 -16.07
CA GLN A 320 -21.77 26.33 -17.53
C GLN A 320 -23.19 26.31 -18.12
N GLU A 321 -23.31 26.61 -19.41
CA GLU A 321 -24.57 26.49 -20.14
C GLU A 321 -24.94 25.02 -20.36
N GLY A 322 -26.24 24.70 -20.34
CA GLY A 322 -26.73 23.34 -20.56
C GLY A 322 -27.63 22.83 -19.43
N GLU A 323 -28.02 21.57 -19.51
CA GLU A 323 -28.78 20.89 -18.47
C GLU A 323 -27.84 20.37 -17.37
N ASP A 324 -28.18 20.66 -16.12
CA ASP A 324 -27.45 20.25 -14.94
C ASP A 324 -28.38 19.55 -13.93
N ILE A 325 -27.80 18.70 -13.09
CA ILE A 325 -28.48 18.01 -11.99
C ILE A 325 -27.87 18.38 -10.65
N CYS A 326 -28.60 18.14 -9.57
CA CYS A 326 -28.02 18.24 -8.23
C CYS A 326 -27.09 17.03 -8.00
N LEU A 327 -25.97 17.22 -7.29
CA LEU A 327 -25.11 16.09 -6.91
C LEU A 327 -25.88 15.03 -6.10
N GLU A 328 -26.86 15.45 -5.26
CA GLU A 328 -27.74 14.52 -4.54
C GLU A 328 -28.58 13.62 -5.47
N ASP A 329 -28.88 14.07 -6.68
CA ASP A 329 -29.65 13.31 -7.67
C ASP A 329 -28.78 12.43 -8.60
N LEU A 330 -27.43 12.54 -8.49
CA LEU A 330 -26.50 11.89 -9.41
C LEU A 330 -26.60 10.35 -9.36
N LEU A 331 -26.82 9.78 -8.18
CA LEU A 331 -26.97 8.33 -8.05
C LEU A 331 -28.21 7.83 -8.79
N GLU A 332 -29.33 8.55 -8.70
CA GLU A 332 -30.56 8.21 -9.42
C GLU A 332 -30.42 8.47 -10.93
N TYR A 333 -29.61 9.44 -11.34
CA TYR A 333 -29.21 9.59 -12.74
C TYR A 333 -28.47 8.34 -13.25
N ILE A 334 -27.43 7.90 -12.53
CA ILE A 334 -26.62 6.72 -12.89
C ILE A 334 -27.49 5.46 -12.98
N LYS A 335 -28.41 5.24 -12.04
CA LYS A 335 -29.28 4.05 -12.01
C LYS A 335 -30.28 3.95 -13.17
N LYS A 336 -30.47 5.00 -13.99
CA LYS A 336 -31.41 4.95 -15.13
C LYS A 336 -30.97 3.96 -16.21
N ASP A 337 -29.67 3.84 -16.44
CA ASP A 337 -29.09 3.06 -17.55
C ASP A 337 -27.85 2.24 -17.15
N ARG A 338 -27.40 2.35 -15.91
CA ARG A 338 -26.26 1.58 -15.36
C ARG A 338 -26.72 0.62 -14.28
N GLU A 339 -25.98 -0.49 -14.19
CA GLU A 339 -26.24 -1.54 -13.21
C GLU A 339 -25.68 -1.16 -11.84
N THR A 340 -26.25 -1.72 -10.77
CA THR A 340 -25.62 -1.60 -9.45
C THR A 340 -24.41 -2.53 -9.40
N VAL A 341 -23.30 -1.99 -8.89
CA VAL A 341 -22.00 -2.67 -8.90
C VAL A 341 -21.54 -2.90 -7.48
N THR A 342 -21.05 -4.10 -7.22
CA THR A 342 -20.38 -4.44 -5.96
C THR A 342 -18.86 -4.45 -6.15
N ALA A 343 -18.14 -4.22 -5.05
CA ALA A 343 -16.68 -4.30 -5.02
C ALA A 343 -16.16 -5.66 -5.53
N ASP A 344 -16.82 -6.76 -5.14
CA ASP A 344 -16.48 -8.11 -5.59
C ASP A 344 -16.63 -8.28 -7.12
N GLN A 345 -17.75 -7.81 -7.69
CA GLN A 345 -17.95 -7.86 -9.14
C GLN A 345 -16.85 -7.09 -9.90
N MET A 346 -16.36 -5.97 -9.35
CA MET A 346 -15.27 -5.20 -9.98
C MET A 346 -13.96 -5.98 -10.07
N CYS A 347 -13.67 -6.86 -9.11
CA CYS A 347 -12.49 -7.73 -9.14
C CYS A 347 -12.55 -8.80 -10.24
N HIS A 348 -13.75 -9.05 -10.79
CA HIS A 348 -14.00 -10.07 -11.82
C HIS A 348 -14.27 -9.47 -13.21
N TRP A 349 -14.20 -8.15 -13.37
CA TRP A 349 -14.44 -7.47 -14.63
C TRP A 349 -13.16 -7.29 -15.44
N TYR A 350 -13.01 -8.14 -16.46
CA TYR A 350 -11.90 -8.07 -17.40
C TYR A 350 -12.07 -6.91 -18.38
N SER A 351 -11.03 -6.09 -18.46
CA SER A 351 -10.83 -5.09 -19.49
C SER A 351 -9.79 -5.61 -20.47
N ALA A 352 -10.11 -5.58 -21.77
CA ALA A 352 -9.14 -5.84 -22.82
C ALA A 352 -8.33 -4.58 -23.11
N TYR A 353 -7.06 -4.76 -23.45
CA TYR A 353 -6.20 -3.67 -23.90
C TYR A 353 -5.31 -4.15 -25.06
N GLU A 354 -4.97 -3.22 -25.94
CA GLU A 354 -4.08 -3.44 -27.07
C GLU A 354 -2.88 -2.51 -26.97
N MET A 355 -1.72 -3.02 -27.38
CA MET A 355 -0.46 -2.29 -27.36
C MET A 355 0.21 -2.44 -28.73
N LYS A 356 1.09 -1.50 -29.08
CA LYS A 356 1.97 -1.65 -30.24
C LYS A 356 3.29 -2.26 -29.75
N PRO A 357 3.67 -3.49 -30.17
CA PRO A 357 4.96 -4.05 -29.81
C PRO A 357 6.13 -3.18 -30.25
N SER A 358 7.21 -3.20 -29.48
CA SER A 358 8.47 -2.55 -29.82
C SER A 358 9.06 -3.14 -31.10
N GLU A 359 9.66 -2.27 -31.92
CA GLU A 359 10.38 -2.65 -33.15
C GLU A 359 11.91 -2.65 -32.92
N GLU A 360 12.36 -2.33 -31.69
CA GLU A 360 13.78 -2.30 -31.31
C GLU A 360 14.36 -3.71 -31.10
N GLU A 361 15.67 -3.86 -31.28
CA GLU A 361 16.37 -5.14 -31.06
C GLU A 361 16.48 -5.48 -29.56
N GLU A 362 16.61 -4.46 -28.72
CA GLU A 362 16.56 -4.55 -27.27
C GLU A 362 15.33 -3.79 -26.77
N TRP A 363 14.46 -4.48 -26.03
CA TRP A 363 13.19 -3.96 -25.53
C TRP A 363 12.96 -4.43 -24.09
N ASP A 364 12.23 -3.65 -23.30
CA ASP A 364 11.96 -3.96 -21.89
C ASP A 364 10.82 -4.98 -21.75
N LEU A 365 10.87 -5.82 -20.71
CA LEU A 365 9.86 -6.85 -20.47
C LEU A 365 8.41 -6.32 -20.57
N ARG A 366 7.59 -7.00 -21.40
CA ARG A 366 6.22 -6.65 -21.82
C ARG A 366 6.08 -5.56 -22.90
N GLU A 367 7.17 -5.05 -23.48
CA GLU A 367 7.12 -4.20 -24.68
C GLU A 367 6.87 -5.00 -25.97
N ASP A 368 6.89 -6.33 -25.91
CA ASP A 368 6.47 -7.23 -27.00
C ASP A 368 4.94 -7.49 -27.04
N VAL A 369 4.21 -7.07 -25.99
CA VAL A 369 2.77 -7.27 -25.86
C VAL A 369 2.01 -6.58 -26.98
N TYR A 370 1.08 -7.30 -27.62
CA TYR A 370 0.13 -6.71 -28.57
C TYR A 370 -1.32 -6.77 -28.10
N ALA A 371 -1.68 -7.73 -27.23
CA ALA A 371 -3.02 -7.85 -26.67
C ALA A 371 -2.96 -8.39 -25.25
N GLY A 372 -3.81 -7.88 -24.37
CA GLY A 372 -3.96 -8.38 -23.02
C GLY A 372 -5.36 -8.19 -22.46
N VAL A 373 -5.62 -8.89 -21.36
CA VAL A 373 -6.85 -8.79 -20.57
C VAL A 373 -6.47 -8.69 -19.11
N THR A 374 -7.12 -7.80 -18.36
CA THR A 374 -6.88 -7.68 -16.93
C THR A 374 -8.12 -7.22 -16.18
N THR A 375 -8.32 -7.72 -14.97
CA THR A 375 -9.30 -7.18 -14.02
C THR A 375 -8.76 -5.97 -13.26
N CYS A 376 -7.45 -5.70 -13.32
CA CYS A 376 -6.79 -4.62 -12.59
C CYS A 376 -5.90 -3.77 -13.52
N ILE A 377 -6.53 -2.92 -14.34
CA ILE A 377 -5.83 -1.94 -15.21
C ILE A 377 -4.81 -1.07 -14.44
N PRO A 378 -5.10 -0.55 -13.22
CA PRO A 378 -4.14 0.29 -12.51
C PRO A 378 -2.76 -0.34 -12.30
N VAL A 379 -2.70 -1.64 -11.97
CA VAL A 379 -1.42 -2.37 -11.80
C VAL A 379 -0.64 -2.43 -13.12
N VAL A 380 -1.31 -2.78 -14.22
CA VAL A 380 -0.68 -2.85 -15.54
C VAL A 380 -0.21 -1.48 -16.01
N SER A 381 -1.04 -0.44 -15.86
CA SER A 381 -0.69 0.93 -16.23
C SER A 381 0.45 1.49 -15.37
N ALA A 382 0.50 1.18 -14.07
CA ALA A 382 1.59 1.57 -13.19
C ALA A 382 2.93 0.94 -13.62
N TYR A 383 2.92 -0.35 -13.96
CA TYR A 383 4.10 -1.05 -14.48
C TYR A 383 4.69 -0.37 -15.72
N TYR A 384 3.86 -0.07 -16.73
CA TYR A 384 4.34 0.60 -17.96
C TYR A 384 4.86 2.02 -17.69
N ARG A 385 4.30 2.74 -16.71
CA ARG A 385 4.79 4.06 -16.28
C ARG A 385 6.05 3.99 -15.41
N GLY A 386 6.46 2.80 -14.95
CA GLY A 386 7.54 2.65 -13.96
C GLY A 386 7.16 3.22 -12.60
N ASP A 387 5.86 3.24 -12.27
CA ASP A 387 5.33 3.71 -11.01
C ASP A 387 5.15 2.54 -10.03
N ASP A 388 5.93 2.54 -8.97
CA ASP A 388 5.96 1.49 -7.95
C ASP A 388 4.94 1.73 -6.81
N GLY A 389 4.15 2.82 -6.84
CA GLY A 389 3.26 3.20 -5.73
C GLY A 389 2.27 2.10 -5.33
N ILE A 390 1.61 1.47 -6.30
CA ILE A 390 0.69 0.33 -6.05
C ILE A 390 1.47 -0.87 -5.50
N MET A 391 2.67 -1.13 -6.03
CA MET A 391 3.51 -2.22 -5.55
C MET A 391 3.97 -2.00 -4.11
N GLU A 392 4.26 -0.77 -3.69
CA GLU A 392 4.58 -0.44 -2.30
C GLU A 392 3.39 -0.69 -1.36
N ASP A 393 2.19 -0.27 -1.76
CA ASP A 393 0.96 -0.46 -0.97
C ASP A 393 0.65 -1.96 -0.76
N PHE A 394 0.86 -2.80 -1.77
CA PHE A 394 0.68 -4.25 -1.63
C PHE A 394 1.80 -4.91 -0.81
N HIS A 395 3.05 -4.53 -1.05
CA HIS A 395 4.22 -5.12 -0.39
C HIS A 395 4.16 -4.92 1.13
N GLN A 396 3.83 -3.72 1.60
CA GLN A 396 3.75 -3.43 3.04
C GLN A 396 2.72 -4.29 3.79
N ASP A 397 1.71 -4.79 3.07
CA ASP A 397 0.66 -5.65 3.59
C ASP A 397 0.97 -7.14 3.38
N GLY A 398 2.08 -7.52 2.73
CA GLY A 398 2.42 -8.93 2.50
C GLY A 398 1.79 -9.54 1.25
N ALA A 399 1.24 -8.72 0.35
CA ALA A 399 0.63 -9.15 -0.91
C ALA A 399 1.53 -8.79 -2.11
N VAL A 400 1.47 -9.59 -3.19
CA VAL A 400 2.39 -9.44 -4.33
C VAL A 400 1.66 -9.49 -5.67
N PRO A 401 1.39 -8.33 -6.30
CA PRO A 401 1.06 -8.29 -7.71
C PRO A 401 2.28 -8.71 -8.53
N ALA A 402 2.12 -9.74 -9.35
CA ALA A 402 3.19 -10.30 -10.16
C ALA A 402 2.63 -10.96 -11.42
N PHE A 403 3.54 -11.44 -12.28
CA PHE A 403 3.19 -12.24 -13.42
C PHE A 403 4.22 -13.34 -13.66
N PHE A 404 3.74 -14.45 -14.21
CA PHE A 404 4.60 -15.42 -14.87
C PHE A 404 4.73 -15.06 -16.34
N TYR A 405 5.89 -15.32 -16.92
CA TYR A 405 6.06 -15.24 -18.36
C TYR A 405 6.90 -16.40 -18.90
N TYR A 406 6.63 -16.78 -20.14
CA TYR A 406 7.21 -17.95 -20.79
C TYR A 406 7.28 -17.76 -22.30
N PRO A 407 8.32 -18.28 -22.98
CA PRO A 407 8.44 -18.12 -24.43
C PRO A 407 7.29 -18.78 -25.17
N LEU A 408 6.86 -18.17 -26.27
CA LEU A 408 5.86 -18.71 -27.18
C LEU A 408 6.47 -19.55 -28.31
N GLU A 409 7.79 -19.68 -28.36
CA GLU A 409 8.50 -20.49 -29.35
C GLU A 409 7.94 -21.93 -29.35
N GLY A 410 7.46 -22.39 -30.51
CA GLY A 410 6.91 -23.73 -30.67
C GLY A 410 5.45 -23.89 -30.24
N ILE A 411 4.79 -22.84 -29.74
CA ILE A 411 3.37 -22.86 -29.35
C ILE A 411 2.52 -22.33 -30.51
N PRO A 412 1.56 -23.12 -31.04
CA PRO A 412 0.64 -22.64 -32.06
C PRO A 412 -0.19 -21.44 -31.57
N ARG A 413 -0.34 -20.40 -32.39
CA ARG A 413 -1.06 -19.17 -32.02
C ARG A 413 -2.46 -19.39 -31.46
N ASN A 414 -3.17 -20.40 -31.98
CA ASN A 414 -4.51 -20.76 -31.53
C ASN A 414 -4.56 -21.58 -30.22
N GLN A 415 -3.41 -21.95 -29.65
CA GLN A 415 -3.30 -22.70 -28.39
C GLN A 415 -2.71 -21.85 -27.24
N ILE A 416 -2.31 -20.60 -27.52
CA ILE A 416 -1.70 -19.72 -26.51
C ILE A 416 -2.67 -19.47 -25.35
N LEU A 417 -3.93 -19.16 -25.67
CA LEU A 417 -4.97 -18.91 -24.67
C LEU A 417 -5.31 -20.19 -23.90
N ASP A 418 -5.47 -21.32 -24.60
CA ASP A 418 -5.72 -22.63 -23.97
C ASP A 418 -4.62 -23.01 -22.97
N LEU A 419 -3.35 -22.73 -23.31
CA LEU A 419 -2.23 -22.97 -22.39
C LEU A 419 -2.30 -22.04 -21.18
N ARG A 420 -2.62 -20.76 -21.37
CA ARG A 420 -2.73 -19.80 -20.27
C ARG A 420 -3.86 -20.18 -19.32
N ASP A 421 -5.03 -20.51 -19.84
CA ASP A 421 -6.19 -20.92 -19.05
C ASP A 421 -5.89 -22.22 -18.27
N LYS A 422 -5.17 -23.15 -18.89
CA LYS A 422 -4.70 -24.37 -18.23
C LYS A 422 -3.71 -24.08 -17.09
N LEU A 423 -2.75 -23.17 -17.30
CA LEU A 423 -1.79 -22.76 -16.28
C LEU A 423 -2.51 -22.12 -15.09
N GLU A 424 -3.43 -21.19 -15.37
CA GLU A 424 -4.27 -20.53 -14.36
C GLU A 424 -5.04 -21.55 -13.52
N GLN A 425 -5.73 -22.49 -14.18
CA GLN A 425 -6.49 -23.54 -13.51
C GLN A 425 -5.60 -24.44 -12.65
N GLU A 426 -4.51 -25.00 -13.21
CA GLU A 426 -3.65 -25.96 -12.49
C GLU A 426 -2.93 -25.30 -11.30
N ILE A 427 -2.52 -24.04 -11.43
CA ILE A 427 -1.91 -23.30 -10.31
C ILE A 427 -2.96 -23.01 -9.23
N SER A 428 -4.15 -22.54 -9.62
CA SER A 428 -5.26 -22.26 -8.68
C SER A 428 -5.66 -23.52 -7.90
N GLU A 429 -5.77 -24.67 -8.57
CA GLU A 429 -6.10 -25.95 -7.92
C GLU A 429 -5.05 -26.39 -6.88
N LYS A 430 -3.78 -25.99 -7.07
CA LYS A 430 -2.68 -26.37 -6.18
C LYS A 430 -2.48 -25.43 -4.99
N CYS A 431 -2.61 -24.12 -5.19
CA CYS A 431 -2.35 -23.13 -4.15
C CYS A 431 -3.63 -22.53 -3.53
N GLY A 432 -4.80 -22.82 -4.09
CA GLY A 432 -6.09 -22.44 -3.51
C GLY A 432 -6.24 -20.93 -3.35
N ASP A 433 -6.60 -20.50 -2.14
CA ASP A 433 -6.82 -19.10 -1.75
C ASP A 433 -5.53 -18.27 -1.62
N ALA A 434 -4.37 -18.84 -1.97
CA ALA A 434 -3.09 -18.12 -1.97
C ALA A 434 -2.92 -17.13 -3.13
N VAL A 435 -3.77 -17.21 -4.17
CA VAL A 435 -3.67 -16.41 -5.39
C VAL A 435 -5.04 -15.94 -5.88
N VAL A 436 -5.06 -14.79 -6.53
CA VAL A 436 -6.11 -14.42 -7.48
C VAL A 436 -5.46 -14.07 -8.81
N PHE A 437 -5.90 -14.72 -9.89
CA PHE A 437 -5.45 -14.37 -11.24
C PHE A 437 -6.21 -13.14 -11.72
N THR A 438 -5.45 -12.14 -12.17
CA THR A 438 -6.01 -10.88 -12.65
C THR A 438 -6.05 -10.82 -14.16
N GLY A 439 -5.43 -11.75 -14.87
CA GLY A 439 -5.52 -11.88 -16.32
C GLY A 439 -4.19 -12.27 -16.96
N GLY A 440 -3.86 -11.68 -18.09
CA GLY A 440 -2.64 -11.99 -18.81
C GLY A 440 -2.55 -11.32 -20.16
N ALA A 441 -1.41 -11.48 -20.80
CA ALA A 441 -1.10 -10.84 -22.08
C ALA A 441 -0.44 -11.82 -23.05
N THR A 442 -0.51 -11.48 -24.32
CA THR A 442 0.19 -12.17 -25.40
C THR A 442 1.07 -11.16 -26.11
N GLY A 443 2.37 -11.43 -26.12
CA GLY A 443 3.35 -10.71 -26.90
C GLY A 443 3.81 -11.46 -28.14
N THR A 444 4.73 -10.84 -28.87
CA THR A 444 5.37 -11.48 -30.02
C THR A 444 6.30 -12.60 -29.61
N GLU A 445 6.92 -12.50 -28.43
CA GLU A 445 7.91 -13.47 -27.93
C GLU A 445 7.39 -14.24 -26.71
N PHE A 446 6.66 -13.60 -25.79
CA PHE A 446 6.23 -14.23 -24.53
C PHE A 446 4.70 -14.25 -24.33
N GLY A 447 4.25 -15.29 -23.61
CA GLY A 447 2.95 -15.32 -22.96
C GLY A 447 3.08 -14.87 -21.51
N TYR A 448 2.06 -14.18 -21.01
CA TYR A 448 2.03 -13.61 -19.67
C TYR A 448 0.78 -14.07 -18.90
N LEU A 449 0.96 -14.40 -17.63
CA LEU A 449 -0.11 -14.77 -16.71
C LEU A 449 0.00 -13.91 -15.44
N ASP A 450 -0.95 -13.00 -15.26
CA ASP A 450 -0.92 -11.93 -14.27
C ASP A 450 -1.74 -12.32 -13.04
N PHE A 451 -1.23 -12.06 -11.84
CA PHE A 451 -1.87 -12.45 -10.59
C PHE A 451 -1.50 -11.53 -9.42
N ILE A 452 -2.27 -11.66 -8.33
CA ILE A 452 -1.92 -11.16 -7.01
C ILE A 452 -1.77 -12.37 -6.08
N ALA A 453 -0.60 -12.50 -5.46
CA ALA A 453 -0.36 -13.53 -4.45
C ALA A 453 -0.63 -12.99 -3.05
N TRP A 454 -1.49 -13.70 -2.31
CA TRP A 454 -1.73 -13.53 -0.88
C TRP A 454 -0.74 -14.35 -0.04
N ASN A 455 -0.13 -15.36 -0.66
CA ASN A 455 1.05 -16.07 -0.17
C ASN A 455 1.97 -16.44 -1.33
N LEU A 456 2.98 -15.60 -1.59
CA LEU A 456 3.87 -15.78 -2.73
C LEU A 456 4.57 -17.13 -2.73
N THR A 457 5.06 -17.60 -1.58
CA THR A 457 5.78 -18.88 -1.48
C THR A 457 4.90 -20.05 -1.95
N ALA A 458 3.64 -20.11 -1.49
CA ALA A 458 2.70 -21.14 -1.91
C ALA A 458 2.40 -21.09 -3.43
N VAL A 459 2.30 -19.89 -4.00
CA VAL A 459 2.07 -19.69 -5.43
C VAL A 459 3.28 -20.12 -6.26
N LEU A 460 4.50 -19.77 -5.82
CA LEU A 460 5.73 -20.17 -6.49
C LEU A 460 5.95 -21.69 -6.45
N ASP A 461 5.71 -22.33 -5.30
CA ASP A 461 5.80 -23.79 -5.17
C ASP A 461 4.84 -24.50 -6.12
N ALA A 462 3.57 -24.03 -6.18
CA ALA A 462 2.59 -24.54 -7.12
C ALA A 462 3.02 -24.33 -8.58
N ALA A 463 3.46 -23.12 -8.93
CA ALA A 463 3.91 -22.79 -10.28
C ALA A 463 5.10 -23.64 -10.73
N VAL A 464 6.09 -23.86 -9.87
CA VAL A 464 7.24 -24.73 -10.16
C VAL A 464 6.77 -26.15 -10.52
N GLU A 465 5.81 -26.71 -9.78
CA GLU A 465 5.27 -28.04 -10.09
C GLU A 465 4.48 -28.08 -11.40
N VAL A 466 3.67 -27.04 -11.66
CA VAL A 466 2.85 -26.94 -12.88
C VAL A 466 3.75 -26.80 -14.10
N PHE A 467 4.63 -25.81 -14.12
CA PHE A 467 5.47 -25.50 -15.28
C PHE A 467 6.39 -26.66 -15.68
N ARG A 468 6.88 -27.48 -14.73
CA ARG A 468 7.67 -28.69 -15.03
C ARG A 468 7.00 -29.62 -16.04
N ASN A 469 5.67 -29.68 -16.04
CA ASN A 469 4.90 -30.58 -16.91
C ASN A 469 4.36 -29.90 -18.18
N GLN A 470 4.69 -28.63 -18.41
CA GLN A 470 4.22 -27.86 -19.56
C GLN A 470 5.24 -27.86 -20.71
N PRO A 471 4.79 -27.67 -21.97
CA PRO A 471 5.65 -27.74 -23.15
C PRO A 471 6.62 -26.56 -23.31
N VAL A 472 6.59 -25.57 -22.42
CA VAL A 472 7.49 -24.41 -22.44
C VAL A 472 8.88 -24.82 -21.94
N LYS A 473 9.94 -24.46 -22.65
CA LYS A 473 11.33 -24.80 -22.24
C LYS A 473 11.73 -24.12 -20.93
N GLU A 474 11.19 -22.93 -20.71
CA GLU A 474 11.50 -22.11 -19.57
C GLU A 474 10.31 -21.25 -19.15
N ALA A 475 10.31 -20.82 -17.90
CA ALA A 475 9.30 -19.93 -17.33
C ALA A 475 9.92 -19.13 -16.19
N LEU A 476 9.52 -17.87 -16.08
CA LEU A 476 10.04 -16.95 -15.08
C LEU A 476 8.89 -16.27 -14.31
N PHE A 477 9.19 -15.91 -13.08
CA PHE A 477 8.40 -15.04 -12.22
C PHE A 477 8.98 -13.63 -12.26
N HIS A 478 8.10 -12.63 -12.27
CA HIS A 478 8.49 -11.23 -12.15
C HIS A 478 7.40 -10.46 -11.40
N THR A 479 7.81 -9.52 -10.55
CA THR A 479 6.84 -8.62 -9.88
C THR A 479 6.33 -7.56 -10.85
N PHE A 480 5.23 -6.87 -10.55
CA PHE A 480 4.81 -5.71 -11.34
C PHE A 480 5.67 -4.44 -11.07
N ARG A 481 6.99 -4.60 -10.90
CA ARG A 481 7.97 -3.51 -10.86
C ARG A 481 8.85 -3.55 -12.10
N ARG A 482 8.98 -2.45 -12.84
CA ARG A 482 9.70 -2.44 -14.12
C ARG A 482 11.22 -2.65 -13.98
N ASN A 483 11.81 -2.17 -12.89
CA ASN A 483 13.27 -2.05 -12.74
C ASN A 483 13.87 -3.10 -11.78
N VAL A 484 13.35 -4.33 -11.80
CA VAL A 484 13.85 -5.45 -10.97
C VAL A 484 14.16 -6.68 -11.82
N GLY A 485 14.79 -7.69 -11.24
CA GLY A 485 15.14 -8.92 -11.95
C GLY A 485 14.02 -9.98 -11.90
N SER A 486 14.01 -10.87 -12.89
CA SER A 486 13.14 -12.06 -12.92
C SER A 486 13.77 -13.26 -12.21
N ILE A 487 12.92 -14.17 -11.73
CA ILE A 487 13.33 -15.41 -11.07
C ILE A 487 12.90 -16.63 -11.90
N TRP A 488 13.80 -17.57 -12.11
CA TRP A 488 13.51 -18.80 -12.85
C TRP A 488 12.56 -19.71 -12.07
N ILE A 489 11.48 -20.13 -12.72
CA ILE A 489 10.50 -21.13 -12.22
C ILE A 489 10.70 -22.47 -12.92
N LYS A 490 11.04 -22.43 -14.21
CA LYS A 490 11.49 -23.58 -15.00
C LYS A 490 12.68 -23.15 -15.85
N LYS A 491 13.69 -24.01 -15.93
CA LYS A 491 14.80 -23.90 -16.86
C LYS A 491 15.19 -25.29 -17.35
N GLU A 492 15.00 -25.57 -18.63
CA GLU A 492 15.61 -26.74 -19.26
C GLU A 492 17.12 -26.50 -19.38
N GLU A 493 17.93 -27.46 -18.91
CA GLU A 493 19.38 -27.42 -19.14
C GLU A 493 19.65 -27.61 -20.64
N ALA A 494 20.46 -26.70 -21.20
CA ALA A 494 20.76 -26.64 -22.63
C ALA A 494 21.65 -27.80 -23.12
#